data_AF-A0A5K1E2Z9-F1
#
_entry.id   AF-A0A5K1E2Z9-F1
#
_cell.length_a   1.000
_cell.length_b   1.000
_cell.length_c   1.000
_cell.angle_alpha   90.00
_cell.angle_beta   90.00
_cell.angle_gamma   90.00
#
_symmetry.space_group_name_H-M   'P 1'
#
loop_
_entity.id
_entity.type
_entity.pdbx_description
1 polymer ?
#
loop_
_entity_poly.entity_id
_entity_poly.type
_entity_poly.pdbx_seq_one_letter_code
_entity_poly.pdbx_strand_id
1 'polypeptide(L)' 'VRAFETHCGSLSQYGMKHMRSIANICNAGKNVQTMAEVSAQACDRVPAGPWSSLHKGFSA' A
#
# COMPACT_ATOMS: atom_id res chain seq x y z
N VAL A 1 5.32 2.33 -0.94
CA VAL A 1 4.32 2.40 0.15
C VAL A 1 3.12 3.24 -0.25
N ARG A 2 3.25 4.56 -0.47
CA ARG A 2 2.13 5.42 -0.92
C ARG A 2 1.33 4.88 -2.12
N ALA A 3 2.01 4.35 -3.13
CA ALA A 3 1.36 3.74 -4.30
C ALA A 3 0.44 2.57 -3.94
N PHE A 4 0.83 1.75 -2.96
CA PHE A 4 -0.03 0.69 -2.43
C PHE A 4 -1.22 1.27 -1.68
N GLU A 5 -0.96 2.20 -0.76
CA GLU A 5 -2.01 2.78 0.09
C GLU A 5 -3.05 3.57 -0.70
N THR A 6 -2.68 4.11 -1.86
CA THR A 6 -3.62 4.80 -2.77
C THR A 6 -4.71 3.87 -3.30
N HIS A 7 -4.40 2.58 -3.53
CA HIS A 7 -5.34 1.61 -4.07
C HIS A 7 -5.94 0.69 -2.99
N CYS A 8 -5.18 0.35 -1.96
CA CYS A 8 -5.57 -0.62 -0.94
C CYS A 8 -5.97 0.01 0.41
N GLY A 9 -5.76 1.31 0.59
CA GLY A 9 -5.99 2.02 1.85
C GLY A 9 -4.79 2.01 2.80
N SER A 10 -4.95 2.65 3.96
CA SER A 10 -3.88 2.79 4.95
C SER A 10 -3.37 1.43 5.43
N LEU A 11 -2.05 1.30 5.59
CA LEU A 11 -1.44 0.14 6.23
C LEU A 11 -1.83 0.02 7.70
N SER A 12 -2.11 1.14 8.38
CA SER A 12 -2.22 1.22 9.85
C SER A 12 -0.97 0.68 10.57
N GLN A 13 -0.97 0.69 11.91
CA GLN A 13 0.14 0.10 12.67
C GLN A 13 0.33 -1.39 12.37
N TYR A 14 -0.76 -2.11 12.12
CA TYR A 14 -0.68 -3.54 11.85
C TYR A 14 0.00 -3.83 10.51
N GLY A 15 -0.33 -3.09 9.45
CA GLY A 15 0.23 -3.29 8.11
C GLY A 15 1.71 -2.92 8.01
N MET A 16 2.24 -2.10 8.93
CA MET A 16 3.68 -1.82 8.99
C MET A 16 4.53 -3.09 9.15
N LYS A 17 3.96 -4.19 9.66
CA LYS A 17 4.64 -5.50 9.69
C LYS A 17 5.05 -6.00 8.30
N HIS A 18 4.38 -5.53 7.24
CA HIS A 18 4.63 -5.89 5.85
C HIS A 18 5.62 -4.95 5.14
N MET A 19 6.16 -3.95 5.83
CA MET A 19 7.14 -3.01 5.24
C MET A 19 8.36 -3.71 4.67
N ARG A 20 8.81 -4.81 5.28
CA ARG A 20 9.92 -5.61 4.75
C ARG A 20 9.59 -6.23 3.40
N SER A 21 8.36 -6.71 3.21
CA SER A 21 7.91 -7.25 1.91
C SER A 21 7.89 -6.15 0.83
N ILE A 22 7.43 -4.95 1.18
CA ILE A 22 7.44 -3.80 0.27
C ILE A 22 8.89 -3.40 -0.08
N ALA A 23 9.80 -3.41 0.90
CA ALA A 23 11.21 -3.13 0.67
C ALA A 23 11.86 -4.18 -0.26
N ASN A 24 11.50 -5.46 -0.11
CA ASN A 24 11.99 -6.51 -1.01
C ASN A 24 11.56 -6.29 -2.46
N ILE A 25 10.34 -5.78 -2.69
CA ILE A 25 9.86 -5.40 -4.03
C ILE A 25 10.72 -4.27 -4.62
N CYS A 26 11.04 -3.26 -3.81
CA CYS A 26 11.95 -2.18 -4.24
C CYS A 26 13.37 -2.72 -4.54
N ASN A 27 13.89 -3.61 -3.69
CA ASN A 27 15.21 -4.22 -3.87
C ASN A 27 15.28 -5.10 -5.13
N ALA A 28 14.15 -5.65 -5.58
CA ALA A 28 14.04 -6.36 -6.86
C ALA A 28 13.98 -5.42 -8.08
N GLY A 29 14.19 -4.12 -7.90
CA GLY A 29 14.24 -3.13 -8.98
C GLY A 29 12.87 -2.77 -9.57
N LYS A 30 11.77 -3.06 -8.87
CA LYS A 30 10.43 -2.68 -9.34
C LYS A 30 10.20 -1.19 -9.15
N ASN A 31 9.61 -0.55 -10.17
CA ASN A 31 9.30 0.86 -10.14
C ASN A 31 7.96 1.12 -9.42
N VAL A 32 7.70 2.40 -9.13
CA VAL A 32 6.47 2.83 -8.44
C VAL A 32 5.22 2.61 -9.30
N GLN A 33 5.33 2.70 -10.63
CA GLN A 33 4.21 2.48 -11.55
C GLN A 33 3.72 1.03 -11.48
N THR A 34 4.63 0.05 -11.55
CA THR A 34 4.31 -1.37 -11.37
C THR A 34 3.67 -1.62 -10.01
N MET A 35 4.15 -0.96 -8.95
CA MET A 35 3.52 -1.08 -7.64
C MET A 35 2.08 -0.56 -7.65
N ALA A 36 1.82 0.58 -8.31
CA ALA A 36 0.46 1.14 -8.43
C ALA A 36 -0.46 0.24 -9.26
N GLU A 37 0.00 -0.22 -10.43
CA GLU A 37 -0.74 -1.13 -11.31
C GLU A 37 -1.12 -2.43 -10.62
N VAL A 38 -0.15 -3.08 -9.96
CA VAL A 38 -0.39 -4.34 -9.24
C VAL A 38 -1.30 -4.09 -8.03
N SER A 39 -1.15 -2.97 -7.33
CA SER A 39 -2.04 -2.65 -6.21
C SER A 39 -3.46 -2.36 -6.68
N ALA A 40 -3.65 -1.73 -7.84
CA ALA A 40 -4.96 -1.51 -8.44
C ALA A 40 -5.64 -2.81 -8.88
N GLN A 41 -4.85 -3.79 -9.38
CA GLN A 41 -5.35 -5.12 -9.73
C GLN A 41 -5.62 -6.00 -8.51
N ALA A 42 -4.83 -5.85 -7.45
CA ALA A 42 -4.99 -6.63 -6.21
C ALA A 42 -6.14 -6.10 -5.33
N CYS A 43 -6.40 -4.80 -5.39
CA CYS A 43 -7.40 -4.11 -4.58
C CYS A 43 -8.43 -3.44 -5.49
N ASP A 44 -9.49 -4.17 -5.85
CA ASP A 44 -10.60 -3.65 -6.67
C ASP A 44 -11.29 -2.42 -6.03
N ARG A 45 -11.28 -2.36 -4.70
CA ARG A 45 -11.79 -1.24 -3.91
C ARG A 45 -11.06 -1.14 -2.59
N VAL A 46 -10.88 0.08 -2.09
CA VAL A 46 -10.40 0.31 -0.73
C VAL A 46 -11.43 -0.26 0.26
N PRO A 47 -11.04 -1.15 1.19
CA PRO A 47 -11.95 -1.68 2.19
C PRO A 47 -12.58 -0.55 3.01
N ALA A 48 -13.88 -0.63 3.27
CA ALA A 48 -14.54 0.31 4.17
C ALA A 48 -14.17 0.00 5.62
N GLY A 49 -13.53 0.94 6.31
CA GLY A 49 -13.16 0.78 7.70
C GLY A 49 -12.29 1.92 8.25
N PRO A 50 -12.23 2.08 9.58
CA PRO A 50 -11.40 3.11 10.20
C PRO A 50 -9.90 2.86 9.98
N TRP A 51 -9.49 1.59 9.82
CA TRP A 51 -8.09 1.18 9.67
C TRP A 51 -7.54 1.30 8.25
N SER A 52 -8.41 1.31 7.24
CA SER A 52 -8.06 1.50 5.83
C SER A 52 -8.20 2.97 5.37
N SER A 53 -8.73 3.84 6.23
CA SER A 53 -8.93 5.26 5.93
C SER A 53 -7.61 6.01 5.73
N LEU A 54 -7.53 6.79 4.65
CA LEU A 54 -6.43 7.71 4.36
C LEU A 54 -6.66 9.12 4.91
N HIS A 55 -7.73 9.35 5.68
CA HIS A 55 -8.06 10.69 6.20
C HIS A 55 -6.95 11.26 7.11
N LYS A 56 -6.19 10.39 7.78
CA LYS A 56 -5.03 10.77 8.61
C LYS A 56 -3.71 10.84 7.82
N GLY A 57 -3.77 10.72 6.50
CA GLY A 57 -2.63 10.69 5.60
C GLY A 57 -2.11 9.28 5.30
N PHE A 58 -1.01 9.24 4.57
CA PHE A 58 -0.27 8.04 4.22
C PHE A 58 0.71 7.65 5.32
N SER A 59 1.11 6.37 5.36
CA SER A 59 2.11 5.89 6.31
C SER A 59 3.55 6.29 5.96
N ALA A 60 3.79 6.86 4.76
CA ALA A 60 5.11 7.21 4.23
C ALA A 60 5.11 8.50 3.39
#